data_AF-A0AB33EQQ4-F1
#
_entry.id   AF-A0AB33EQQ4-F1
#
_cell.length_a   1.000
_cell.length_b   1.000
_cell.length_c   1.000
_cell.angle_alpha   90.00
_cell.angle_beta   90.00
_cell.angle_gamma   90.00
#
_symmetry.space_group_name_H-M   'P 1'
#
loop_
_entity.id
_entity.type
_entity.pdbx_description
1 polymer ?
#
loop_
_entity_poly.entity_id
_entity_poly.type
_entity_poly.pdbx_seq_one_letter_code
_entity_poly.pdbx_strand_id
1 'polypeptide(L)'
;MNQPLPLILRTEPVQRGLFNRVRATPPNEACVYATADRRLVLLDAGRPLSWSEQVRSPYRFRYNVDMSDHRRTAELRSTPLPARGDHWFFVATVDVGFRVHDPVEIVRRNVGDALPLVYGHLRHRFRRITRQFEIEQSTEAEEAIRRAYAGEVLLPEGLTIFDVAPRLLPDENASRHLQEVARARRTLRVNEGRHAVDLQEALQRGELERMQQRARLEADERERAALGPDEMSVRQMVVWYVARNPQDTEQALNLLMAHEQAMLERQDAHNQKTVDLFRFLVEKDVLHAADIEPMLPDIVSRIGGVPAKAPVAAATTWSEPPVLGGPASQPSTDPPGRQPAIVFEQDPTTRVWKPADGVQPVYLLIDESTEMGPYIPDLSDGARALHEELMKAADVAPAVMLSVLGFADHVATRLPMETVVQGSPSPWFAARGPVSYANAFEALLDRIGPDMETLKTQGYQVLQPLVHVLSGSSPGEGEEWGVPYRRLVDPETHRWVPNIVACGFGPAPARLIAEVATRPQSGHVAPQDLDARIAIQRYWQSLGRNILATGRSLIEGRPELAMDPPAGFRLAHEVI
;
A
#
# COMPACT_ATOMS: atom_id res chain seq x y z
N MET A 1 -18.65 -3.75 -27.24
CA MET A 1 -19.14 -4.42 -28.46
C MET A 1 -19.71 -3.36 -29.39
N ASN A 2 -19.08 -3.08 -30.53
CA ASN A 2 -19.70 -2.27 -31.59
C ASN A 2 -20.44 -3.22 -32.53
N GLN A 3 -21.77 -3.23 -32.49
CA GLN A 3 -22.54 -3.82 -33.59
C GLN A 3 -22.34 -2.94 -34.83
N PRO A 4 -21.95 -3.49 -35.99
CA PRO A 4 -21.79 -2.71 -37.21
C PRO A 4 -23.13 -2.09 -37.59
N LEU A 5 -23.11 -0.84 -38.05
CA LEU A 5 -24.32 -0.15 -38.49
C LEU A 5 -24.37 -0.13 -40.02
N PRO A 6 -25.06 -1.08 -40.67
CA PRO A 6 -25.13 -1.13 -42.12
C PRO A 6 -25.91 0.07 -42.67
N LEU A 7 -25.22 1.02 -43.29
CA LEU A 7 -25.86 2.16 -43.95
C LEU A 7 -26.60 1.75 -45.23
N ILE A 8 -26.10 0.72 -45.92
CA ILE A 8 -26.73 0.13 -47.10
C ILE A 8 -27.62 -1.02 -46.64
N LEU A 9 -28.90 -0.73 -46.45
CA LEU A 9 -29.87 -1.68 -45.90
C LEU A 9 -30.20 -2.81 -46.88
N ARG A 10 -30.31 -2.49 -48.19
CA ARG A 10 -30.64 -3.45 -49.26
C ARG A 10 -30.00 -3.08 -50.57
N THR A 11 -29.56 -4.10 -51.30
CA THR A 11 -29.19 -4.02 -52.73
C THR A 11 -30.12 -4.94 -53.51
N GLU A 12 -30.99 -4.37 -54.34
CA GLU A 12 -31.99 -5.10 -55.13
C GLU A 12 -31.77 -4.85 -56.63
N PRO A 13 -31.83 -5.86 -57.51
CA PRO A 13 -31.89 -5.63 -58.95
C PRO A 13 -33.22 -4.96 -59.31
N VAL A 14 -33.20 -3.97 -60.21
CA VAL A 14 -34.41 -3.28 -60.67
C VAL A 14 -35.27 -4.24 -61.48
N GLN A 15 -36.31 -4.79 -60.85
CA GLN A 15 -37.17 -5.79 -61.49
C GLN A 15 -38.04 -5.15 -62.58
N ARG A 16 -38.07 -5.79 -63.75
CA ARG A 16 -38.78 -5.32 -64.95
C ARG A 16 -39.97 -6.23 -65.22
N GLY A 17 -41.14 -5.89 -64.67
CA GLY A 17 -42.35 -6.70 -64.80
C GLY A 17 -43.64 -5.94 -64.50
N LEU A 18 -44.71 -6.27 -65.22
CA LEU A 18 -46.02 -5.60 -65.17
C LEU A 18 -46.72 -5.64 -63.79
N PHE A 19 -46.37 -6.61 -62.94
CA PHE A 19 -47.08 -6.85 -61.67
C PHE A 19 -46.28 -6.42 -60.42
N ASN A 20 -45.03 -5.97 -60.57
CA ASN A 20 -44.17 -5.64 -59.43
C ASN A 20 -44.28 -4.16 -59.06
N ARG A 21 -45.27 -3.82 -58.24
CA ARG A 21 -45.33 -2.53 -57.56
C ARG A 21 -44.14 -2.41 -56.61
N VAL A 22 -43.29 -1.40 -56.81
CA VAL A 22 -42.24 -1.05 -55.85
C VAL A 22 -42.91 -0.70 -54.52
N ARG A 23 -42.50 -1.35 -53.43
CA ARG A 23 -42.95 -0.94 -52.08
C ARG A 23 -42.55 0.51 -51.85
N ALA A 24 -43.50 1.30 -51.35
CA ALA A 24 -43.21 2.65 -50.87
C ALA A 24 -42.06 2.57 -49.87
N THR A 25 -41.06 3.43 -50.08
CA THR A 25 -39.88 3.51 -49.22
C THR A 25 -40.26 4.35 -48.00
N PRO A 26 -39.93 3.93 -46.77
CA PRO A 26 -40.26 4.72 -45.58
C PRO A 26 -39.47 6.04 -45.59
N PRO A 27 -39.96 7.10 -44.92
CA PRO A 27 -39.42 8.46 -45.05
C PRO A 27 -37.98 8.64 -44.54
N ASN A 28 -37.44 7.64 -43.82
CA ASN A 28 -36.07 7.59 -43.33
C ASN A 28 -35.10 6.80 -44.23
N GLU A 29 -35.55 6.29 -45.38
CA GLU A 29 -34.71 5.57 -46.35
C GLU A 29 -34.61 6.33 -47.69
N ALA A 30 -33.40 6.51 -48.22
CA ALA A 30 -33.17 7.06 -49.55
C ALA A 30 -32.93 5.95 -50.60
N CYS A 31 -33.63 6.01 -51.73
CA CYS A 31 -33.37 5.14 -52.89
C CYS A 31 -32.33 5.76 -53.83
N VAL A 32 -31.18 5.11 -53.99
CA VAL A 32 -30.14 5.45 -54.97
C VAL A 32 -30.14 4.42 -56.10
N TYR A 33 -30.14 4.87 -57.35
CA TYR A 33 -30.18 4.00 -58.52
C TYR A 33 -28.87 4.00 -59.30
N ALA A 34 -28.39 2.81 -59.67
CA ALA A 34 -27.20 2.63 -60.50
C ALA A 34 -27.56 2.21 -61.94
N THR A 35 -26.99 2.92 -62.91
CA THR A 35 -27.01 2.57 -64.34
C THR A 35 -26.00 1.48 -64.67
N ALA A 36 -26.14 0.84 -65.84
CA ALA A 36 -25.15 -0.10 -66.36
C ALA A 36 -23.75 0.52 -66.49
N ASP A 37 -23.66 1.82 -66.79
CA ASP A 37 -22.42 2.59 -66.93
C ASP A 37 -21.84 3.07 -65.59
N ARG A 38 -22.29 2.49 -64.47
CA ARG A 38 -21.91 2.84 -63.08
C ARG A 38 -22.19 4.29 -62.66
N ARG A 39 -22.97 5.05 -63.44
CA ARG A 39 -23.49 6.36 -62.99
C ARG A 39 -24.59 6.14 -61.95
N LEU A 40 -24.45 6.79 -60.81
CA LEU A 40 -25.39 6.81 -59.70
C LEU A 40 -26.28 8.05 -59.80
N VAL A 41 -27.58 7.88 -59.59
CA VAL A 41 -28.58 8.95 -59.64
C VAL A 41 -29.50 8.83 -58.44
N LEU A 42 -29.68 9.94 -57.72
CA LEU A 42 -30.77 10.13 -56.77
C LEU A 42 -31.97 10.70 -57.55
N LEU A 43 -33.13 10.07 -57.44
CA LEU A 43 -34.39 10.59 -57.99
C LEU A 43 -35.15 11.33 -56.89
N ASP A 44 -35.79 12.45 -57.23
CA ASP A 44 -36.48 13.41 -56.34
C ASP A 44 -36.79 12.89 -54.93
N ALA A 45 -35.99 13.35 -53.97
CA ALA A 45 -36.10 13.04 -52.53
C ALA A 45 -36.17 11.54 -52.16
N GLY A 46 -35.56 10.66 -52.96
CA GLY A 46 -35.51 9.22 -52.69
C GLY A 46 -36.76 8.44 -53.13
N ARG A 47 -37.64 9.07 -53.94
CA ARG A 47 -38.87 8.42 -54.44
C ARG A 47 -38.54 7.15 -55.26
N PRO A 48 -39.27 6.03 -55.07
CA PRO A 48 -39.15 4.88 -55.95
C PRO A 48 -39.62 5.19 -57.38
N LEU A 49 -38.89 4.68 -58.38
CA LEU A 49 -39.24 4.76 -59.80
C LEU A 49 -40.71 4.39 -60.05
N SER A 50 -41.41 5.21 -60.84
CA SER A 50 -42.74 4.87 -61.36
C SER A 50 -42.63 3.67 -62.31
N TRP A 51 -43.70 2.87 -62.41
CA TRP A 51 -43.75 1.71 -63.31
C TRP A 51 -43.41 2.08 -64.77
N SER A 52 -43.89 3.23 -65.25
CA SER A 52 -43.57 3.77 -66.59
C SER A 52 -42.07 4.07 -66.79
N GLU A 53 -41.37 4.41 -65.72
CA GLU A 53 -39.94 4.74 -65.72
C GLU A 53 -39.09 3.48 -65.55
N GLN A 54 -39.53 2.50 -64.76
CA GLN A 54 -38.85 1.21 -64.60
C GLN A 54 -38.69 0.44 -65.92
N VAL A 55 -39.70 0.49 -66.80
CA VAL A 55 -39.69 -0.22 -68.09
C VAL A 55 -38.74 0.45 -69.11
N ARG A 56 -38.57 1.78 -69.05
CA ARG A 56 -37.75 2.55 -70.00
C ARG A 56 -36.37 2.96 -69.49
N SER A 57 -36.07 2.81 -68.20
CA SER A 57 -34.85 3.37 -67.62
C SER A 57 -33.57 2.51 -67.81
N PRO A 58 -32.39 3.16 -67.84
CA PRO A 58 -31.09 2.48 -67.92
C PRO A 58 -30.63 1.90 -66.56
N TYR A 59 -31.41 2.04 -65.50
CA TYR A 59 -31.06 1.56 -64.16
C TYR A 59 -31.12 0.02 -64.07
N ARG A 60 -30.18 -0.56 -63.32
CA ARG A 60 -30.05 -2.01 -63.09
C ARG A 60 -30.03 -2.40 -61.61
N PHE A 61 -29.48 -1.57 -60.73
CA PHE A 61 -29.47 -1.82 -59.29
C PHE A 61 -30.10 -0.66 -58.51
N ARG A 62 -30.76 -1.00 -57.41
CA ARG A 62 -31.33 -0.10 -56.41
C ARG A 62 -30.61 -0.36 -55.09
N TYR A 63 -30.17 0.72 -54.45
CA TYR A 63 -29.61 0.71 -53.11
C TYR A 63 -30.54 1.50 -52.20
N ASN A 64 -30.95 0.91 -51.08
CA ASN A 64 -31.63 1.65 -50.01
C ASN A 64 -30.59 2.04 -48.96
N VAL A 65 -30.46 3.35 -48.72
CA VAL A 65 -29.54 3.93 -47.74
C VAL A 65 -30.34 4.46 -46.55
N ASP A 66 -29.91 4.16 -45.33
CA ASP A 66 -30.51 4.73 -44.12
C ASP A 66 -30.11 6.21 -43.98
N MET A 67 -31.10 7.09 -43.82
CA MET A 67 -30.95 8.54 -43.62
C MET A 67 -31.30 8.96 -42.18
N SER A 68 -31.56 7.99 -41.29
CA SER A 68 -31.94 8.25 -39.90
C SER A 68 -30.82 8.93 -39.10
N ASP A 69 -31.20 9.69 -38.07
CA ASP A 69 -30.24 10.17 -37.07
C ASP A 69 -29.79 9.00 -36.19
N HIS A 70 -28.48 8.71 -36.18
CA HIS A 70 -27.88 7.62 -35.42
C HIS A 70 -27.05 8.15 -34.27
N ARG A 71 -27.29 7.63 -33.06
CA ARG A 71 -26.50 7.92 -31.85
C ARG A 71 -25.81 6.66 -31.36
N ARG A 72 -24.49 6.73 -31.09
CA ARG A 72 -23.67 5.58 -30.67
C ARG A 72 -22.61 5.99 -29.66
N THR A 73 -22.57 5.28 -28.54
CA THR A 73 -21.50 5.37 -27.54
C THR A 73 -20.41 4.33 -27.83
N ALA A 74 -19.15 4.74 -27.85
CA ALA A 74 -18.00 3.84 -27.95
C ALA A 74 -16.85 4.27 -27.02
N GLU A 75 -16.11 3.27 -26.52
CA GLU A 75 -14.89 3.47 -25.74
C GLU A 75 -13.66 3.31 -26.65
N LEU A 76 -12.86 4.36 -26.80
CA LEU A 76 -11.68 4.38 -27.66
C LEU A 76 -10.46 3.74 -26.96
N ARG A 77 -10.60 2.50 -26.48
CA ARG A 77 -9.53 1.77 -25.77
C ARG A 77 -8.38 1.33 -26.69
N SER A 78 -8.69 0.98 -27.95
CA SER A 78 -7.72 0.42 -28.91
C SER A 78 -6.75 1.43 -29.54
N THR A 79 -6.88 2.73 -29.25
CA THR A 79 -5.86 3.72 -29.60
C THR A 79 -5.82 4.81 -28.54
N PRO A 80 -4.91 4.74 -27.54
CA PRO A 80 -4.87 5.71 -26.47
C PRO A 80 -4.62 7.14 -26.98
N LEU A 81 -5.29 8.09 -26.35
CA LEU A 81 -5.15 9.52 -26.63
C LEU A 81 -4.05 10.09 -25.74
N PRO A 82 -2.91 10.53 -26.28
CA PRO A 82 -1.84 11.09 -25.46
C PRO A 82 -2.27 12.42 -24.85
N ALA A 83 -1.91 12.59 -23.57
CA ALA A 83 -1.88 13.88 -22.89
C ALA A 83 -0.61 14.65 -23.27
N ARG A 84 -0.48 15.89 -22.78
CA ARG A 84 0.71 16.73 -22.96
C ARG A 84 1.98 15.99 -22.54
N GLY A 85 2.97 16.02 -23.43
CA GLY A 85 4.25 15.34 -23.24
C GLY A 85 4.27 13.85 -23.60
N ASP A 86 3.17 13.25 -24.06
CA ASP A 86 3.07 11.84 -24.49
C ASP A 86 3.45 10.77 -23.42
N HIS A 87 3.64 11.15 -22.15
CA HIS A 87 3.94 10.21 -21.03
C HIS A 87 2.69 9.56 -20.43
N TRP A 88 1.54 10.23 -20.52
CA TRP A 88 0.26 9.79 -19.97
C TRP A 88 -0.81 9.76 -21.06
N PHE A 89 -1.84 8.95 -20.85
CA PHE A 89 -2.92 8.76 -21.82
C PHE A 89 -4.29 8.95 -21.18
N PHE A 90 -5.24 9.46 -21.97
CA PHE A 90 -6.65 9.50 -21.63
C PHE A 90 -7.38 8.30 -22.25
N VAL A 91 -8.20 7.65 -21.45
CA VAL A 91 -9.24 6.72 -21.91
C VAL A 91 -10.47 7.55 -22.25
N ALA A 92 -10.89 7.52 -23.51
CA ALA A 92 -12.00 8.31 -24.01
C ALA A 92 -13.24 7.46 -24.27
N THR A 93 -14.34 7.80 -23.60
CA THR A 93 -15.68 7.29 -23.91
C THR A 93 -16.43 8.39 -24.65
N VAL A 94 -16.87 8.13 -25.87
CA VAL A 94 -17.46 9.13 -26.76
C VAL A 94 -18.84 8.68 -27.17
N ASP A 95 -19.84 9.53 -26.94
CA ASP A 95 -21.16 9.41 -27.54
C ASP A 95 -21.25 10.36 -28.74
N VAL A 96 -21.53 9.80 -29.93
CA VAL A 96 -21.56 10.54 -31.19
C VAL A 96 -22.92 10.40 -31.87
N GLY A 97 -23.48 11.55 -32.28
CA GLY A 97 -24.62 11.66 -33.17
C GLY A 97 -24.17 11.95 -34.60
N PHE A 98 -24.55 11.09 -35.55
CA PHE A 98 -24.29 11.26 -36.97
C PHE A 98 -25.48 10.86 -37.84
N ARG A 99 -25.55 11.42 -39.05
CA ARG A 99 -26.57 11.15 -40.08
C ARG A 99 -25.96 11.15 -41.47
N VAL A 100 -26.62 10.53 -42.44
CA VAL A 100 -26.24 10.64 -43.87
C VAL A 100 -26.83 11.94 -44.43
N HIS A 101 -26.02 12.73 -45.14
CA HIS A 101 -26.49 13.90 -45.90
C HIS A 101 -26.44 13.67 -47.42
N ASP A 102 -25.45 12.90 -47.91
CA ASP A 102 -25.35 12.51 -49.32
C ASP A 102 -25.30 10.99 -49.48
N PRO A 103 -26.44 10.32 -49.73
CA PRO A 103 -26.48 8.88 -49.95
C PRO A 103 -25.83 8.46 -51.28
N VAL A 104 -25.57 9.38 -52.21
CA VAL A 104 -24.89 9.07 -53.48
C VAL A 104 -23.40 8.82 -53.24
N GLU A 105 -22.74 9.60 -52.38
CA GLU A 105 -21.34 9.35 -51.99
C GLU A 105 -21.19 8.03 -51.21
N ILE A 106 -22.13 7.73 -50.29
CA ILE A 106 -22.17 6.45 -49.54
C ILE A 106 -22.15 5.25 -50.50
N VAL A 107 -23.02 5.25 -51.51
CA VAL A 107 -23.09 4.16 -52.51
C VAL A 107 -21.90 4.20 -53.47
N ARG A 108 -21.42 5.39 -53.87
CA ARG A 108 -20.24 5.57 -54.74
C ARG A 108 -18.97 4.99 -54.14
N ARG A 109 -18.79 5.16 -52.83
CA ARG A 109 -17.64 4.66 -52.06
C ARG A 109 -17.87 3.26 -51.46
N ASN A 110 -19.07 2.70 -51.64
CA ASN A 110 -19.50 1.43 -51.04
C ASN A 110 -19.27 1.39 -49.51
N VAL A 111 -19.68 2.46 -48.82
CA VAL A 111 -19.58 2.56 -47.36
C VAL A 111 -20.66 1.68 -46.72
N GLY A 112 -20.26 0.45 -46.39
CA GLY A 112 -21.12 -0.50 -45.70
C GLY A 112 -21.42 -0.09 -44.26
N ASP A 113 -20.41 0.33 -43.49
CA ASP A 113 -20.51 0.70 -42.07
C ASP A 113 -20.01 2.13 -41.85
N ALA A 114 -20.80 2.94 -41.14
CA ALA A 114 -20.47 4.33 -40.78
C ALA A 114 -19.36 4.42 -39.72
N LEU A 115 -19.32 3.45 -38.80
CA LEU A 115 -18.58 3.55 -37.55
C LEU A 115 -17.06 3.70 -37.74
N PRO A 116 -16.39 2.94 -38.64
CA PRO A 116 -14.95 3.09 -38.87
C PRO A 116 -14.54 4.48 -39.37
N LEU A 117 -15.39 5.13 -40.18
CA LEU A 117 -15.14 6.47 -40.71
C LEU A 117 -15.29 7.54 -39.63
N VAL A 118 -16.40 7.51 -38.90
CA VAL A 118 -16.70 8.46 -37.82
C VAL A 118 -15.65 8.36 -36.71
N TYR A 119 -15.37 7.16 -36.20
CA TYR A 119 -14.34 6.97 -35.17
C TYR A 119 -12.93 7.26 -35.70
N GLY A 120 -12.65 7.00 -36.98
CA GLY A 120 -11.39 7.37 -37.63
C GLY A 120 -11.15 8.88 -37.61
N HIS A 121 -12.15 9.68 -37.97
CA HIS A 121 -12.11 11.14 -37.94
C HIS A 121 -11.96 11.68 -36.51
N LEU A 122 -12.84 11.24 -35.60
CA LEU A 122 -12.82 11.64 -34.19
C LEU A 122 -11.44 11.37 -33.57
N ARG A 123 -10.88 10.18 -33.75
CA ARG A 123 -9.55 9.78 -33.25
C ARG A 123 -8.44 10.72 -33.71
N HIS A 124 -8.38 11.07 -35.00
CA HIS A 124 -7.34 11.95 -35.51
C HIS A 124 -7.44 13.36 -34.92
N ARG A 125 -8.68 13.90 -34.81
CA ARG A 125 -8.90 15.23 -34.25
C ARG A 125 -8.66 15.28 -32.74
N PHE A 126 -9.13 14.28 -31.99
CA PHE A 126 -9.01 14.19 -30.54
C PHE A 126 -7.53 14.15 -30.13
N ARG A 127 -6.71 13.31 -30.77
CA ARG A 127 -5.25 13.24 -30.51
C ARG A 127 -4.53 14.59 -30.66
N ARG A 128 -5.02 15.49 -31.53
CA ARG A 128 -4.44 16.82 -31.70
C ARG A 128 -4.83 17.79 -30.58
N ILE A 129 -5.99 17.57 -29.95
CA ILE A 129 -6.52 18.40 -28.86
C ILE A 129 -5.96 17.91 -27.52
N THR A 130 -6.03 16.61 -27.21
CA THR A 130 -5.59 16.07 -25.90
C THR A 130 -4.11 16.32 -25.60
N ARG A 131 -3.25 16.37 -26.63
CA ARG A 131 -1.82 16.73 -26.50
C ARG A 131 -1.54 18.13 -25.95
N GLN A 132 -2.54 18.99 -25.89
CA GLN A 132 -2.39 20.36 -25.38
C GLN A 132 -2.62 20.45 -23.85
N PHE A 133 -3.24 19.43 -23.25
CA PHE A 133 -3.68 19.42 -21.86
C PHE A 133 -2.91 18.40 -21.03
N GLU A 134 -2.62 18.74 -19.78
CA GLU A 134 -2.01 17.82 -18.83
C GLU A 134 -3.03 16.80 -18.31
N ILE A 135 -2.54 15.69 -17.77
CA ILE A 135 -3.38 14.56 -17.33
C ILE A 135 -4.33 14.92 -16.17
N GLU A 136 -4.00 15.96 -15.39
CA GLU A 136 -4.87 16.56 -14.37
C GLU A 136 -6.03 17.37 -14.96
N GLN A 137 -5.93 17.84 -16.21
CA GLN A 137 -6.86 18.77 -16.85
C GLN A 137 -7.89 18.06 -17.77
N SER A 138 -8.38 16.88 -17.37
CA SER A 138 -9.31 16.09 -18.19
C SER A 138 -10.59 16.85 -18.56
N THR A 139 -11.16 17.62 -17.63
CA THR A 139 -12.35 18.45 -17.86
C THR A 139 -12.11 19.56 -18.89
N GLU A 140 -10.97 20.23 -18.85
CA GLU A 140 -10.63 21.27 -19.83
C GLU A 140 -10.45 20.68 -21.24
N ALA A 141 -9.86 19.48 -21.32
CA ALA A 141 -9.70 18.74 -22.56
C ALA A 141 -11.06 18.28 -23.13
N GLU A 142 -12.00 17.83 -22.30
CA GLU A 142 -13.38 17.53 -22.73
C GLU A 142 -14.07 18.77 -23.30
N GLU A 143 -13.97 19.91 -22.63
CA GLU A 143 -14.56 21.18 -23.09
C GLU A 143 -13.90 21.71 -24.36
N ALA A 144 -12.59 21.51 -24.54
CA ALA A 144 -11.90 21.84 -25.78
C ALA A 144 -12.37 20.98 -26.96
N ILE A 145 -12.62 19.69 -26.74
CA ILE A 145 -13.22 18.81 -27.75
C ILE A 145 -14.67 19.23 -28.03
N ARG A 146 -15.48 19.46 -27.01
CA ARG A 146 -16.89 19.88 -27.15
C ARG A 146 -17.00 21.20 -27.95
N ARG A 147 -16.13 22.17 -27.68
CA ARG A 147 -16.03 23.42 -28.46
C ARG A 147 -15.60 23.18 -29.91
N ALA A 148 -14.71 22.22 -30.17
CA ALA A 148 -14.26 21.88 -31.52
C ALA A 148 -15.34 21.19 -32.39
N TYR A 149 -16.38 20.65 -31.77
CA TYR A 149 -17.54 19.99 -32.41
C TYR A 149 -18.88 20.69 -32.10
N ALA A 150 -18.85 21.98 -31.76
CA ALA A 150 -20.04 22.76 -31.43
C ALA A 150 -20.95 23.10 -32.65
N GLY A 151 -20.57 22.65 -33.85
CA GLY A 151 -21.35 22.79 -35.08
C GLY A 151 -21.21 21.56 -35.97
N GLU A 152 -22.09 21.40 -36.94
CA GLU A 152 -22.15 20.22 -37.80
C GLU A 152 -20.85 20.05 -38.63
N VAL A 153 -20.24 18.87 -38.53
CA VAL A 153 -19.03 18.51 -39.27
C VAL A 153 -19.40 17.62 -40.45
N LEU A 154 -19.26 18.16 -41.65
CA LEU A 154 -19.45 17.45 -42.91
C LEU A 154 -18.22 16.57 -43.21
N LEU A 155 -18.44 15.27 -43.38
CA LEU A 155 -17.45 14.30 -43.84
C LEU A 155 -17.58 14.12 -45.36
N PRO A 156 -16.47 14.06 -46.12
CA PRO A 156 -16.50 13.96 -47.57
C PRO A 156 -17.07 12.64 -48.09
N GLU A 157 -17.31 11.66 -47.22
CA GLU A 157 -17.98 10.38 -47.52
C GLU A 157 -19.52 10.47 -47.59
N GLY A 158 -20.12 11.65 -47.34
CA GLY A 158 -21.57 11.85 -47.33
C GLY A 158 -22.23 11.76 -45.94
N LEU A 159 -21.43 11.78 -44.88
CA LEU A 159 -21.88 11.75 -43.48
C LEU A 159 -21.79 13.14 -42.84
N THR A 160 -22.63 13.40 -41.84
CA THR A 160 -22.59 14.61 -41.00
C THR A 160 -22.59 14.21 -39.54
N ILE A 161 -21.59 14.66 -38.79
CA ILE A 161 -21.56 14.56 -37.33
C ILE A 161 -22.22 15.81 -36.76
N PHE A 162 -23.27 15.65 -35.94
CA PHE A 162 -24.06 16.76 -35.40
C PHE A 162 -23.96 16.93 -33.87
N ASP A 163 -23.60 15.87 -33.14
CA ASP A 163 -23.40 15.90 -31.68
C ASP A 163 -22.18 15.02 -31.32
N VAL A 164 -21.36 15.50 -30.39
CA VAL A 164 -20.21 14.77 -29.84
C VAL A 164 -20.09 15.09 -28.35
N ALA A 165 -20.41 14.12 -27.51
CA ALA A 165 -20.25 14.18 -26.06
C ALA A 165 -19.06 13.30 -25.63
N PRO A 166 -17.84 13.88 -25.52
CA PRO A 166 -16.69 13.17 -24.99
C PRO A 166 -16.75 13.07 -23.46
N ARG A 167 -16.22 11.99 -22.92
CA ARG A 167 -15.75 11.84 -21.54
C ARG A 167 -14.31 11.36 -21.57
N LEU A 168 -13.42 12.03 -20.85
CA LEU A 168 -12.00 11.71 -20.76
C LEU A 168 -11.66 11.34 -19.32
N LEU A 169 -11.25 10.09 -19.12
CA LEU A 169 -10.71 9.63 -17.85
C LEU A 169 -9.19 9.46 -17.98
N PRO A 170 -8.39 9.81 -16.96
CA PRO A 170 -6.99 9.40 -16.92
C PRO A 170 -6.88 7.88 -16.98
N ASP A 171 -5.84 7.36 -17.65
CA ASP A 171 -5.49 5.94 -17.59
C ASP A 171 -5.31 5.45 -16.12
N GLU A 172 -5.36 4.15 -15.88
CA GLU A 172 -5.26 3.57 -14.54
C GLU A 172 -3.92 3.94 -13.87
N ASN A 173 -2.82 3.94 -14.63
CA ASN A 173 -1.49 4.34 -14.14
C ASN A 173 -1.46 5.81 -13.72
N ALA A 174 -2.04 6.68 -14.56
CA ALA A 174 -2.19 8.10 -14.25
C ALA A 174 -3.09 8.33 -13.03
N SER A 175 -4.23 7.64 -12.97
CA SER A 175 -5.17 7.69 -11.85
C SER A 175 -4.51 7.29 -10.52
N ARG A 176 -3.66 6.25 -10.53
CA ARG A 176 -2.90 5.82 -9.36
C ARG A 176 -1.90 6.90 -8.92
N HIS A 177 -1.11 7.44 -9.85
CA HIS A 177 -0.16 8.52 -9.56
C HIS A 177 -0.86 9.79 -9.01
N LEU A 178 -1.96 10.22 -9.62
CA LEU A 178 -2.72 11.38 -9.15
C LEU A 178 -3.34 11.13 -7.76
N GLN A 179 -3.78 9.90 -7.46
CA GLN A 179 -4.21 9.52 -6.12
C GLN A 179 -3.07 9.55 -5.11
N GLU A 180 -1.87 9.10 -5.45
CA GLU A 180 -0.68 9.15 -4.60
C GLU A 180 -0.25 10.59 -4.30
N VAL A 181 -0.16 11.45 -5.32
CA VAL A 181 0.12 12.89 -5.16
C VAL A 181 -0.94 13.56 -4.29
N ALA A 182 -2.23 13.25 -4.52
CA ALA A 182 -3.32 13.77 -3.70
C ALA A 182 -3.35 13.21 -2.26
N ARG A 183 -2.83 12.00 -2.02
CA ARG A 183 -2.62 11.43 -0.67
C ARG A 183 -1.46 12.14 0.01
N ALA A 184 -0.29 12.25 -0.63
CA ALA A 184 0.89 12.93 -0.10
C ALA A 184 0.59 14.39 0.29
N ARG A 185 -0.07 15.16 -0.59
CA ARG A 185 -0.53 16.54 -0.31
C ARG A 185 -1.49 16.61 0.89
N ARG A 186 -2.36 15.61 1.07
CA ARG A 186 -3.25 15.51 2.24
C ARG A 186 -2.48 15.17 3.52
N THR A 187 -1.57 14.20 3.47
CA THR A 187 -0.73 13.81 4.62
C THR A 187 0.12 14.99 5.11
N LEU A 188 0.76 15.74 4.21
CA LEU A 188 1.51 16.95 4.57
C LEU A 188 0.61 17.96 5.31
N ARG A 189 -0.58 18.26 4.78
CA ARG A 189 -1.52 19.19 5.41
C ARG A 189 -2.06 18.71 6.76
N VAL A 190 -2.24 17.40 6.93
CA VAL A 190 -2.61 16.80 8.23
C VAL A 190 -1.44 16.88 9.21
N ASN A 191 -0.21 16.67 8.76
CA ASN A 191 0.99 16.77 9.60
C ASN A 191 1.28 18.22 10.02
N GLU A 192 1.08 19.21 9.14
CA GLU A 192 1.12 20.64 9.49
C GLU A 192 0.11 20.97 10.60
N GLY A 193 -1.13 20.51 10.45
CA GLY A 193 -2.18 20.68 11.45
C GLY A 193 -1.87 20.00 12.79
N ARG A 194 -1.34 18.77 12.76
CA ARG A 194 -0.89 18.05 13.96
C ARG A 194 0.26 18.76 14.65
N HIS A 195 1.30 19.16 13.91
CA HIS A 195 2.46 19.85 14.48
C HIS A 195 2.07 21.14 15.20
N ALA A 196 1.09 21.90 14.70
CA ALA A 196 0.56 23.07 15.38
C ALA A 196 -0.12 22.73 16.72
N VAL A 197 -0.85 21.61 16.80
CA VAL A 197 -1.45 21.11 18.04
C VAL A 197 -0.37 20.61 19.00
N ASP A 198 0.56 19.78 18.54
CA ASP A 198 1.65 19.21 19.32
C ASP A 198 2.54 20.31 19.94
N LEU A 199 2.84 21.37 19.18
CA LEU A 199 3.56 22.55 19.66
C LEU A 199 2.78 23.26 20.77
N GLN A 200 1.48 23.42 20.62
CA GLN A 200 0.64 24.10 21.61
C GLN A 200 0.48 23.27 22.89
N GLU A 201 0.35 21.95 22.79
CA GLU A 201 0.38 21.05 23.95
C GLU A 201 1.72 21.09 24.69
N ALA A 202 2.84 21.08 23.95
CA ALA A 202 4.17 21.16 24.55
C ALA A 202 4.39 22.48 25.31
N LEU A 203 3.93 23.61 24.75
CA LEU A 203 3.97 24.92 25.41
C LEU A 203 3.12 24.94 26.68
N GLN A 204 1.87 24.47 26.61
CA GLN A 204 0.97 24.40 27.77
C GLN A 204 1.55 23.50 28.89
N ARG A 205 2.18 22.38 28.52
CA ARG A 205 2.84 21.48 29.47
C ARG A 205 4.01 22.18 30.18
N GLY A 206 4.87 22.88 29.44
CA GLY A 206 5.96 23.68 30.01
C GLY A 206 5.48 24.84 30.91
N GLU A 207 4.36 25.48 30.59
CA GLU A 207 3.73 26.49 31.45
C GLU A 207 3.19 25.87 32.75
N LEU A 208 2.51 24.73 32.68
CA LEU A 208 2.03 23.98 33.84
C LEU A 208 3.19 23.55 34.76
N GLU A 209 4.28 23.03 34.20
CA GLU A 209 5.49 22.65 34.95
C GLU A 209 6.11 23.87 35.65
N ARG A 210 6.22 25.02 34.98
CA ARG A 210 6.70 26.26 35.60
C ARG A 210 5.77 26.76 36.72
N MET A 211 4.45 26.67 36.53
CA MET A 211 3.48 27.04 37.57
C MET A 211 3.56 26.11 38.78
N GLN A 212 3.67 24.79 38.59
CA GLN A 212 3.84 23.82 39.67
C GLN A 212 5.16 24.02 40.43
N GLN A 213 6.27 24.23 39.71
CA GLN A 213 7.56 24.48 40.35
C GLN A 213 7.56 25.79 41.14
N ARG A 214 6.93 26.85 40.62
CA ARG A 214 6.76 28.10 41.35
C ARG A 214 5.89 27.91 42.59
N ALA A 215 4.76 27.21 42.49
CA ALA A 215 3.89 26.91 43.63
C ALA A 215 4.61 26.10 44.72
N ARG A 216 5.50 25.17 44.35
CA ARG A 216 6.38 24.45 45.30
C ARG A 216 7.36 25.37 46.02
N LEU A 217 8.01 26.28 45.28
CA LEU A 217 8.96 27.24 45.88
C LEU A 217 8.24 28.21 46.82
N GLU A 218 7.10 28.76 46.40
CA GLU A 218 6.28 29.62 47.25
C GLU A 218 5.72 28.89 48.49
N ALA A 219 5.52 27.57 48.43
CA ALA A 219 5.16 26.77 49.60
C ALA A 219 6.34 26.61 50.57
N ASP A 220 7.54 26.23 50.08
CA ASP A 220 8.75 26.10 50.92
C ASP A 220 9.16 27.46 51.54
N GLU A 221 8.99 28.57 50.82
CA GLU A 221 9.19 29.93 51.34
C GLU A 221 8.18 30.29 52.44
N ARG A 222 6.89 29.96 52.27
CA ARG A 222 5.86 30.18 53.31
C ARG A 222 6.11 29.33 54.55
N GLU A 223 6.51 28.06 54.38
CA GLU A 223 6.90 27.18 55.49
C GLU A 223 8.12 27.74 56.23
N ARG A 224 9.16 28.19 55.50
CA ARG A 224 10.34 28.85 56.10
C ARG A 224 9.98 30.15 56.83
N ALA A 225 9.12 30.99 56.26
CA ALA A 225 8.68 32.22 56.90
C ALA A 225 7.85 31.96 58.17
N ALA A 226 7.04 30.90 58.19
CA ALA A 226 6.26 30.49 59.36
C ALA A 226 7.10 29.95 60.52
N LEU A 227 8.34 29.49 60.27
CA LEU A 227 9.28 29.03 61.30
C LEU A 227 9.98 30.17 62.05
N GLY A 228 9.90 31.41 61.55
CA GLY A 228 10.47 32.59 62.19
C GLY A 228 11.99 32.74 62.02
N PRO A 229 12.56 33.92 62.36
CA PRO A 229 13.98 34.22 62.18
C PRO A 229 14.88 33.84 63.38
N ASP A 230 14.32 33.23 64.44
CA ASP A 230 15.11 32.78 65.60
C ASP A 230 16.12 31.70 65.19
N GLU A 231 17.29 31.69 65.83
CA GLU A 231 18.36 30.73 65.57
C GLU A 231 17.85 29.30 65.77
N MET A 232 17.57 28.62 64.64
CA MET A 232 16.91 27.33 64.60
C MET A 232 17.71 26.30 65.40
N SER A 233 17.22 25.97 66.60
CA SER A 233 17.93 25.10 67.53
C SER A 233 18.19 23.74 66.88
N VAL A 234 19.36 23.14 67.15
CA VAL A 234 19.73 21.80 66.63
C VAL A 234 18.58 20.79 66.84
N ARG A 235 17.87 20.88 67.96
CA ARG A 235 16.70 20.05 68.28
C ARG A 235 15.52 20.27 67.33
N GLN A 236 15.27 21.50 66.88
CA GLN A 236 14.22 21.83 65.90
C GLN A 236 14.61 21.37 64.49
N MET A 237 15.89 21.50 64.10
CA MET A 237 16.39 21.01 62.80
C MET A 237 16.17 19.50 62.64
N VAL A 238 16.45 18.72 63.69
CA VAL A 238 16.27 17.25 63.68
C VAL A 238 14.79 16.87 63.63
N VAL A 239 13.92 17.54 64.38
CA VAL A 239 12.45 17.32 64.32
C VAL A 239 11.90 17.62 62.92
N TRP A 240 12.40 18.67 62.26
CA TRP A 240 11.99 19.02 60.90
C TRP A 240 12.51 18.03 59.85
N TYR A 241 13.74 17.54 59.99
CA TYR A 241 14.30 16.48 59.14
C TYR A 241 13.47 15.19 59.21
N VAL A 242 13.07 14.79 60.41
CA VAL A 242 12.17 13.64 60.67
C VAL A 242 10.80 13.82 60.02
N ALA A 243 10.22 15.02 60.10
CA ALA A 243 8.91 15.31 59.51
C ALA A 243 8.93 15.22 57.96
N ARG A 244 10.06 15.58 57.33
CA ARG A 244 10.23 15.58 55.88
C ARG A 244 10.71 14.23 55.32
N ASN A 245 11.43 13.43 56.13
CA ASN A 245 11.95 12.11 55.78
C ASN A 245 11.56 11.05 56.83
N PRO A 246 10.30 10.58 56.86
CA PRO A 246 9.82 9.68 57.91
C PRO A 246 10.56 8.32 57.97
N GLN A 247 11.20 7.91 56.87
CA GLN A 247 11.93 6.66 56.74
C GLN A 247 13.35 6.71 57.35
N ASP A 248 13.86 7.90 57.65
CA ASP A 248 15.25 8.15 58.09
C ASP A 248 15.30 8.59 59.57
N THR A 249 14.30 8.15 60.33
CA THR A 249 14.02 8.54 61.72
C THR A 249 15.07 8.05 62.72
N GLU A 250 15.72 6.92 62.44
CA GLU A 250 16.70 6.30 63.36
C GLU A 250 17.99 7.12 63.46
N GLN A 251 18.58 7.54 62.33
CA GLN A 251 19.76 8.41 62.34
C GLN A 251 19.47 9.75 63.02
N ALA A 252 18.28 10.31 62.75
CA ALA A 252 17.84 11.56 63.35
C ALA A 252 17.72 11.45 64.88
N LEU A 253 17.10 10.37 65.41
CA LEU A 253 17.04 10.12 66.86
C LEU A 253 18.43 9.94 67.49
N ASN A 254 19.32 9.21 66.82
CA ASN A 254 20.68 8.98 67.31
C ASN A 254 21.49 10.28 67.42
N LEU A 255 21.39 11.18 66.43
CA LEU A 255 21.99 12.52 66.49
C LEU A 255 21.39 13.38 67.62
N LEU A 256 20.09 13.24 67.87
CA LEU A 256 19.38 13.94 68.95
C LEU A 256 19.87 13.48 70.33
N MET A 257 19.97 12.16 70.55
CA MET A 257 20.47 11.57 71.80
C MET A 257 21.95 11.92 72.05
N ALA A 258 22.80 11.86 71.02
CA ALA A 258 24.20 12.25 71.13
C ALA A 258 24.36 13.75 71.48
N HIS A 259 23.50 14.61 70.94
CA HIS A 259 23.50 16.03 71.29
C HIS A 259 23.05 16.28 72.74
N GLU A 260 22.04 15.56 73.23
CA GLU A 260 21.59 15.67 74.63
C GLU A 260 22.65 15.19 75.62
N GLN A 261 23.33 14.07 75.33
CA GLN A 261 24.47 13.60 76.13
C GLN A 261 25.59 14.64 76.19
N ALA A 262 26.00 15.20 75.04
CA ALA A 262 27.04 16.23 74.99
C ALA A 262 26.65 17.54 75.71
N MET A 263 25.36 17.85 75.82
CA MET A 263 24.86 19.01 76.59
C MET A 263 24.84 18.72 78.09
N LEU A 264 24.44 17.51 78.51
CA LEU A 264 24.54 17.04 79.90
C LEU A 264 25.99 17.04 80.39
N GLU A 265 26.92 16.46 79.62
CA GLU A 265 28.36 16.45 79.93
C GLU A 265 28.94 17.88 80.10
N ARG A 266 28.52 18.82 79.25
CA ARG A 266 28.91 20.24 79.38
C ARG A 266 28.31 20.87 80.64
N GLN A 267 27.09 20.54 80.99
CA GLN A 267 26.40 21.09 82.16
C GLN A 267 27.01 20.53 83.46
N ASP A 268 27.31 19.24 83.52
CA ASP A 268 28.04 18.61 84.63
C ASP A 268 29.46 19.16 84.75
N ALA A 269 30.19 19.34 83.65
CA ALA A 269 31.51 19.98 83.66
C ALA A 269 31.45 21.45 84.10
N HIS A 270 30.35 22.17 83.84
CA HIS A 270 30.14 23.54 84.30
C HIS A 270 29.77 23.59 85.78
N ASN A 271 28.90 22.69 86.25
CA ASN A 271 28.53 22.52 87.65
C ASN A 271 29.77 22.15 88.48
N GLN A 272 30.59 21.21 88.00
CA GLN A 272 31.84 20.80 88.65
C GLN A 272 32.82 21.98 88.76
N LYS A 273 33.06 22.72 87.67
CA LYS A 273 33.88 23.94 87.70
C LYS A 273 33.33 25.01 88.65
N THR A 274 32.01 25.13 88.76
CA THR A 274 31.36 26.08 89.68
C THR A 274 31.56 25.66 91.15
N VAL A 275 31.45 24.36 91.45
CA VAL A 275 31.75 23.78 92.77
C VAL A 275 33.23 23.92 93.11
N ASP A 276 34.13 23.71 92.15
CA ASP A 276 35.57 23.89 92.37
C ASP A 276 35.95 25.38 92.52
N LEU A 277 35.28 26.31 91.83
CA LEU A 277 35.40 27.76 92.08
C LEU A 277 34.92 28.14 93.49
N PHE A 278 33.79 27.58 93.92
CA PHE A 278 33.24 27.78 95.26
C PHE A 278 34.18 27.25 96.34
N ARG A 279 34.78 26.07 96.13
CA ARG A 279 35.81 25.49 97.00
C ARG A 279 37.04 26.40 97.08
N PHE A 280 37.53 26.90 95.96
CA PHE A 280 38.68 27.80 95.90
C PHE A 280 38.42 29.16 96.59
N LEU A 281 37.21 29.71 96.49
CA LEU A 281 36.82 30.96 97.17
C LEU A 281 36.71 30.80 98.69
N VAL A 282 36.31 29.61 99.16
CA VAL A 282 36.29 29.26 100.60
C VAL A 282 37.70 29.00 101.13
N GLU A 283 38.55 28.25 100.41
CA GLU A 283 39.95 28.00 100.81
C GLU A 283 40.85 29.26 100.82
N LYS A 284 40.45 30.31 100.08
CA LYS A 284 41.18 31.59 100.02
C LYS A 284 40.68 32.65 101.01
N ASP A 285 39.74 32.30 101.89
CA ASP A 285 39.21 33.15 102.96
C ASP A 285 38.57 34.47 102.47
N VAL A 286 37.98 34.43 101.26
CA VAL A 286 37.39 35.62 100.59
C VAL A 286 35.89 35.80 100.90
N LEU A 287 35.22 34.75 101.40
CA LEU A 287 33.77 34.76 101.68
C LEU A 287 33.48 34.60 103.16
N HIS A 288 32.99 35.68 103.80
CA HIS A 288 32.43 35.63 105.14
C HIS A 288 30.94 35.24 105.08
N ALA A 289 30.45 34.54 106.11
CA ALA A 289 29.11 33.92 106.11
C ALA A 289 27.90 34.89 106.07
N ALA A 290 28.14 36.21 106.03
CA ALA A 290 27.08 37.23 105.97
C ALA A 290 26.59 37.54 104.54
N ASP A 291 27.36 37.20 103.50
CA ASP A 291 27.06 37.61 102.11
C ASP A 291 26.26 36.55 101.31
N ILE A 292 25.86 35.43 101.94
CA ILE A 292 25.32 34.26 101.24
C ILE A 292 23.78 34.31 101.06
N GLU A 293 23.05 35.02 101.93
CA GLU A 293 21.58 35.01 101.91
C GLU A 293 20.90 35.59 100.65
N PRO A 294 21.38 36.68 100.00
CA PRO A 294 20.66 37.26 98.86
C PRO A 294 20.92 36.55 97.51
N MET A 295 21.92 35.68 97.39
CA MET A 295 22.28 35.01 96.12
C MET A 295 21.70 33.59 95.95
N LEU A 296 21.18 32.98 97.01
CA LEU A 296 20.62 31.63 96.98
C LEU A 296 19.50 31.38 95.93
N PRO A 297 18.57 32.31 95.65
CA PRO A 297 17.48 32.06 94.69
C PRO A 297 17.95 31.83 93.25
N ASP A 298 18.95 32.59 92.78
CA ASP A 298 19.39 32.56 91.37
C ASP A 298 20.25 31.33 91.07
N ILE A 299 20.92 30.78 92.08
CA ILE A 299 21.72 29.55 91.98
C ILE A 299 20.81 28.31 91.90
N VAL A 300 19.76 28.25 92.74
CA VAL A 300 18.81 27.12 92.74
C VAL A 300 17.99 27.09 91.43
N SER A 301 17.64 28.26 90.87
CA SER A 301 16.91 28.34 89.59
C SER A 301 17.68 27.80 88.39
N ARG A 302 19.03 27.76 88.44
CA ARG A 302 19.87 27.27 87.32
C ARG A 302 20.12 25.77 87.36
N ILE A 303 19.74 25.09 88.44
CA ILE A 303 20.01 23.67 88.69
C ILE A 303 18.77 22.79 88.44
N GLY A 304 17.55 23.35 88.52
CA GLY A 304 16.29 22.59 88.36
C GLY A 304 15.58 22.81 87.03
N GLY A 305 15.81 21.93 86.04
CA GLY A 305 15.09 21.96 84.75
C GLY A 305 13.90 20.97 84.69
N VAL A 306 12.67 21.46 84.45
CA VAL A 306 11.49 20.64 84.13
C VAL A 306 10.57 21.37 83.13
N PRO A 307 10.18 20.76 81.99
CA PRO A 307 9.20 21.31 81.05
C PRO A 307 7.76 20.80 81.27
N ALA A 308 6.77 21.57 80.80
CA ALA A 308 5.34 21.24 80.85
C ALA A 308 4.86 20.36 79.66
N LYS A 309 3.62 19.85 79.74
CA LYS A 309 3.12 18.69 78.95
C LYS A 309 1.78 18.99 78.22
N ALA A 310 1.49 18.17 77.19
CA ALA A 310 0.18 17.86 76.57
C ALA A 310 -0.30 18.73 75.39
N PRO A 311 -1.32 18.31 74.58
CA PRO A 311 -1.83 16.95 74.29
C PRO A 311 -2.02 16.63 72.77
N VAL A 312 -2.53 15.42 72.47
CA VAL A 312 -2.94 14.94 71.12
C VAL A 312 -4.48 15.01 70.97
N ALA A 313 -4.98 15.19 69.75
CA ALA A 313 -6.39 15.01 69.39
C ALA A 313 -6.54 14.09 68.15
N ALA A 314 -7.68 13.42 68.02
CA ALA A 314 -7.91 12.33 67.05
C ALA A 314 -9.13 12.57 66.15
N ALA A 315 -9.24 11.80 65.05
CA ALA A 315 -10.32 10.84 64.80
C ALA A 315 -10.97 10.82 63.37
N THR A 316 -11.11 9.57 62.87
CA THR A 316 -12.20 9.01 62.03
C THR A 316 -12.24 9.15 60.49
N THR A 317 -12.76 8.06 59.91
CA THR A 317 -12.91 7.66 58.49
C THR A 317 -14.40 7.51 58.10
N TRP A 318 -14.74 6.66 57.08
CA TRP A 318 -16.08 6.34 56.48
C TRP A 318 -16.52 7.33 55.36
N SER A 319 -17.06 6.97 54.16
CA SER A 319 -17.45 5.71 53.48
C SER A 319 -17.53 5.86 51.92
N GLU A 320 -17.71 4.75 51.20
CA GLU A 320 -18.05 4.58 49.75
C GLU A 320 -19.51 4.03 49.56
N PRO A 321 -20.03 3.67 48.36
CA PRO A 321 -20.37 4.45 47.14
C PRO A 321 -21.85 4.19 46.66
N PRO A 322 -22.26 4.56 45.43
CA PRO A 322 -23.34 3.83 44.72
C PRO A 322 -23.14 3.61 43.19
N VAL A 323 -24.03 2.81 42.56
CA VAL A 323 -23.95 2.28 41.17
C VAL A 323 -25.25 2.52 40.36
N LEU A 324 -25.12 2.74 39.03
CA LEU A 324 -26.07 2.57 37.92
C LEU A 324 -25.28 2.76 36.58
N GLY A 325 -25.61 2.24 35.38
CA GLY A 325 -26.65 1.32 34.87
C GLY A 325 -26.37 0.98 33.38
N GLY A 326 -27.10 0.04 32.75
CA GLY A 326 -26.95 -0.34 31.31
C GLY A 326 -28.18 0.01 30.42
N PRO A 327 -28.34 -0.53 29.18
CA PRO A 327 -27.51 -1.50 28.44
C PRO A 327 -27.12 -1.06 27.00
N ALA A 328 -26.37 -1.90 26.27
CA ALA A 328 -25.91 -1.66 24.88
C ALA A 328 -26.74 -2.38 23.80
N SER A 329 -26.74 -1.86 22.57
CA SER A 329 -27.40 -2.45 21.38
C SER A 329 -26.39 -3.10 20.42
N GLN A 330 -26.81 -4.16 19.74
CA GLN A 330 -26.01 -4.93 18.78
C GLN A 330 -25.90 -4.25 17.40
N PRO A 331 -24.79 -4.43 16.67
CA PRO A 331 -24.76 -4.28 15.21
C PRO A 331 -24.94 -5.64 14.50
N SER A 332 -25.72 -5.64 13.42
CA SER A 332 -25.84 -6.77 12.48
C SER A 332 -24.82 -6.66 11.34
N THR A 333 -24.36 -7.81 10.84
CA THR A 333 -23.51 -7.91 9.64
C THR A 333 -24.06 -8.97 8.69
N ASP A 334 -24.51 -8.54 7.51
CA ASP A 334 -24.87 -9.42 6.39
C ASP A 334 -23.62 -9.90 5.61
N PRO A 335 -23.71 -11.05 4.91
CA PRO A 335 -22.58 -11.64 4.17
C PRO A 335 -22.32 -11.00 2.79
N PRO A 336 -21.10 -11.12 2.23
CA PRO A 336 -20.70 -10.42 1.02
C PRO A 336 -21.31 -10.99 -0.28
N GLY A 337 -21.72 -10.07 -1.16
CA GLY A 337 -22.29 -10.38 -2.47
C GLY A 337 -21.26 -10.84 -3.52
N ARG A 338 -21.65 -11.86 -4.28
CA ARG A 338 -20.93 -12.47 -5.40
C ARG A 338 -20.79 -11.51 -6.59
N GLN A 339 -19.56 -11.21 -7.02
CA GLN A 339 -19.32 -10.43 -8.25
C GLN A 339 -19.41 -11.32 -9.50
N PRO A 340 -19.90 -10.80 -10.65
CA PRO A 340 -20.10 -11.59 -11.87
C PRO A 340 -18.79 -11.78 -12.66
N ALA A 341 -18.60 -12.97 -13.21
CA ALA A 341 -17.53 -13.24 -14.17
C ALA A 341 -17.76 -12.49 -15.48
N ILE A 342 -16.76 -11.72 -15.93
CA ILE A 342 -16.80 -11.05 -17.24
C ILE A 342 -16.20 -12.00 -18.27
N VAL A 343 -17.04 -12.50 -19.17
CA VAL A 343 -16.61 -13.19 -20.40
C VAL A 343 -16.18 -12.13 -21.41
N PHE A 344 -14.95 -12.21 -21.91
CA PHE A 344 -14.49 -11.39 -23.03
C PHE A 344 -14.39 -12.23 -24.31
N GLU A 345 -15.18 -11.81 -25.30
CA GLU A 345 -15.25 -12.37 -26.64
C GLU A 345 -14.16 -11.76 -27.55
N GLN A 346 -13.66 -12.53 -28.52
CA GLN A 346 -12.42 -12.22 -29.26
C GLN A 346 -12.65 -11.37 -30.52
N ASP A 347 -11.80 -10.36 -30.77
CA ASP A 347 -11.69 -9.64 -32.06
C ASP A 347 -10.39 -10.07 -32.78
N PRO A 348 -10.45 -10.56 -34.04
CA PRO A 348 -9.34 -11.29 -34.67
C PRO A 348 -8.22 -10.41 -35.27
N THR A 349 -8.17 -9.10 -35.00
CA THR A 349 -7.23 -8.17 -35.68
C THR A 349 -6.03 -7.69 -34.86
N THR A 350 -6.06 -7.82 -33.53
CA THR A 350 -4.83 -7.81 -32.71
C THR A 350 -4.35 -9.25 -32.51
N ARG A 351 -3.11 -9.55 -32.90
CA ARG A 351 -2.41 -10.76 -32.43
C ARG A 351 -2.04 -10.60 -30.95
N VAL A 352 -3.06 -10.67 -30.08
CA VAL A 352 -2.86 -11.03 -28.68
C VAL A 352 -2.45 -12.49 -28.71
N TRP A 353 -1.15 -12.74 -28.52
CA TRP A 353 -0.59 -14.07 -28.57
C TRP A 353 -1.02 -14.81 -27.29
N LYS A 354 -2.07 -15.64 -27.39
CA LYS A 354 -2.23 -16.74 -26.44
C LYS A 354 -1.08 -17.70 -26.70
N PRO A 355 -0.24 -18.05 -25.71
CA PRO A 355 0.83 -18.98 -25.94
C PRO A 355 0.25 -20.33 -26.36
N ALA A 356 0.60 -20.76 -27.57
CA ALA A 356 0.05 -21.96 -28.20
C ALA A 356 0.38 -23.22 -27.39
N ASP A 357 1.51 -23.18 -26.68
CA ASP A 357 2.11 -24.26 -25.91
C ASP A 357 1.89 -24.13 -24.39
N GLY A 358 1.09 -23.14 -23.96
CA GLY A 358 0.68 -22.94 -22.57
C GLY A 358 1.44 -21.86 -21.79
N VAL A 359 1.04 -21.67 -20.54
CA VAL A 359 1.66 -20.73 -19.59
C VAL A 359 2.53 -21.48 -18.59
N GLN A 360 3.63 -20.86 -18.19
CA GLN A 360 4.52 -21.33 -17.12
C GLN A 360 4.19 -20.58 -15.82
N PRO A 361 3.65 -21.26 -14.79
CA PRO A 361 3.56 -20.71 -13.45
C PRO A 361 4.96 -20.65 -12.82
N VAL A 362 5.33 -19.49 -12.30
CA VAL A 362 6.59 -19.24 -11.61
C VAL A 362 6.29 -18.64 -10.24
N TYR A 363 6.62 -19.37 -9.20
CA TYR A 363 6.62 -18.90 -7.82
C TYR A 363 8.02 -18.46 -7.45
N LEU A 364 8.11 -17.29 -6.82
CA LEU A 364 9.34 -16.76 -6.27
C LEU A 364 9.19 -16.66 -4.76
N LEU A 365 9.88 -17.54 -4.03
CA LEU A 365 9.82 -17.69 -2.59
C LEU A 365 11.10 -17.08 -1.98
N ILE A 366 10.98 -15.87 -1.44
CA ILE A 366 12.09 -15.06 -0.93
C ILE A 366 12.07 -15.03 0.60
N ASP A 367 13.21 -15.30 1.20
CA ASP A 367 13.42 -15.19 2.64
C ASP A 367 13.32 -13.73 3.12
N GLU A 368 12.41 -13.50 4.07
CA GLU A 368 12.08 -12.23 4.71
C GLU A 368 12.31 -12.27 6.23
N SER A 369 13.10 -13.21 6.72
CA SER A 369 13.34 -13.38 8.15
C SER A 369 13.95 -12.15 8.82
N THR A 370 14.05 -12.20 10.15
CA THR A 370 14.74 -11.14 10.91
C THR A 370 16.23 -11.04 10.53
N GLU A 371 16.88 -12.17 10.24
CA GLU A 371 18.27 -12.24 9.75
C GLU A 371 18.44 -11.54 8.39
N MET A 372 17.41 -11.56 7.54
CA MET A 372 17.41 -10.89 6.24
C MET A 372 17.25 -9.37 6.30
N GLY A 373 16.94 -8.81 7.47
CA GLY A 373 16.69 -7.37 7.69
C GLY A 373 17.67 -6.40 7.01
N PRO A 374 19.01 -6.58 7.12
CA PRO A 374 20.00 -5.70 6.49
C PRO A 374 19.98 -5.70 4.95
N TYR A 375 19.34 -6.69 4.32
CA TYR A 375 19.34 -6.94 2.88
C TYR A 375 17.95 -6.82 2.22
N ILE A 376 16.90 -6.53 3.02
CA ILE A 376 15.54 -6.28 2.52
C ILE A 376 15.48 -5.21 1.41
N PRO A 377 16.25 -4.10 1.46
CA PRO A 377 16.30 -3.14 0.35
C PRO A 377 16.80 -3.77 -0.95
N ASP A 378 17.91 -4.52 -0.89
CA ASP A 378 18.55 -5.16 -2.05
C ASP A 378 17.65 -6.26 -2.66
N LEU A 379 16.95 -7.01 -1.81
CA LEU A 379 15.91 -7.96 -2.24
C LEU A 379 14.75 -7.23 -2.94
N SER A 380 14.26 -6.13 -2.37
CA SER A 380 13.10 -5.40 -2.90
C SER A 380 13.43 -4.70 -4.22
N ASP A 381 14.62 -4.10 -4.33
CA ASP A 381 15.12 -3.51 -5.57
C ASP A 381 15.33 -4.56 -6.66
N GLY A 382 15.80 -5.76 -6.31
CA GLY A 382 15.92 -6.88 -7.23
C GLY A 382 14.58 -7.39 -7.76
N ALA A 383 13.57 -7.56 -6.88
CA ALA A 383 12.22 -7.96 -7.31
C ALA A 383 11.53 -6.89 -8.16
N ARG A 384 11.72 -5.60 -7.83
CA ARG A 384 11.27 -4.49 -8.67
C ARG A 384 11.96 -4.49 -10.03
N ALA A 385 13.28 -4.71 -10.08
CA ALA A 385 14.03 -4.80 -11.33
C ALA A 385 13.53 -5.97 -12.21
N LEU A 386 13.29 -7.15 -11.63
CA LEU A 386 12.69 -8.29 -12.33
C LEU A 386 11.30 -7.96 -12.88
N HIS A 387 10.44 -7.33 -12.08
CA HIS A 387 9.11 -6.89 -12.50
C HIS A 387 9.19 -5.88 -13.65
N GLU A 388 10.12 -4.92 -13.59
CA GLU A 388 10.38 -3.98 -14.69
C GLU A 388 10.93 -4.66 -15.95
N GLU A 389 11.80 -5.67 -15.85
CA GLU A 389 12.31 -6.43 -16.99
C GLU A 389 11.19 -7.22 -17.68
N LEU A 390 10.32 -7.87 -16.92
CA LEU A 390 9.15 -8.59 -17.44
C LEU A 390 8.16 -7.64 -18.13
N MET A 391 7.88 -6.46 -17.54
CA MET A 391 7.06 -5.43 -18.20
C MET A 391 7.67 -4.92 -19.51
N LYS A 392 9.01 -4.82 -19.61
CA LYS A 392 9.71 -4.41 -20.84
C LYS A 392 9.68 -5.51 -21.91
N ALA A 393 9.68 -6.78 -21.51
CA ALA A 393 9.55 -7.95 -22.38
C ALA A 393 8.08 -8.31 -22.65
N ALA A 394 7.31 -7.37 -23.21
CA ALA A 394 5.88 -7.54 -23.48
C ALA A 394 5.56 -8.64 -24.52
N ASP A 395 6.55 -9.09 -25.29
CA ASP A 395 6.51 -10.30 -26.10
C ASP A 395 6.49 -11.58 -25.25
N VAL A 396 7.26 -11.59 -24.15
CA VAL A 396 7.46 -12.74 -23.26
C VAL A 396 6.42 -12.82 -22.14
N ALA A 397 6.01 -11.68 -21.58
CA ALA A 397 5.19 -11.62 -20.38
C ALA A 397 3.94 -12.53 -20.40
N PRO A 398 3.14 -12.63 -21.49
CA PRO A 398 1.94 -13.49 -21.51
C PRO A 398 2.20 -14.99 -21.37
N ALA A 399 3.44 -15.46 -21.54
CA ALA A 399 3.82 -16.87 -21.36
C ALA A 399 4.17 -17.22 -19.91
N VAL A 400 4.39 -16.22 -19.04
CA VAL A 400 4.82 -16.41 -17.65
C VAL A 400 3.79 -15.82 -16.68
N MET A 401 3.26 -16.67 -15.81
CA MET A 401 2.44 -16.24 -14.68
C MET A 401 3.35 -16.19 -13.44
N LEU A 402 3.57 -15.01 -12.88
CA LEU A 402 4.46 -14.79 -11.75
C LEU A 402 3.67 -14.66 -10.45
N SER A 403 4.14 -15.31 -9.40
CA SER A 403 3.68 -15.12 -8.01
C SER A 403 4.91 -14.87 -7.14
N VAL A 404 4.89 -13.82 -6.32
CA VAL A 404 6.02 -13.45 -5.45
C VAL A 404 5.58 -13.55 -4.00
N LEU A 405 6.28 -14.40 -3.24
CA LEU A 405 5.99 -14.78 -1.87
C LEU A 405 7.20 -14.43 -1.00
N GLY A 406 6.98 -13.67 0.07
CA GLY A 406 7.96 -13.52 1.14
C GLY A 406 7.68 -14.54 2.24
N PHE A 407 8.69 -15.23 2.77
CA PHE A 407 8.52 -16.17 3.89
C PHE A 407 9.38 -15.82 5.10
N ALA A 408 8.79 -16.04 6.28
CA ALA A 408 9.41 -15.90 7.58
C ALA A 408 8.65 -16.86 8.51
N ASP A 409 8.10 -16.36 9.62
CA ASP A 409 7.15 -17.04 10.49
C ASP A 409 5.83 -17.35 9.77
N HIS A 410 5.44 -16.48 8.84
CA HIS A 410 4.30 -16.66 7.94
C HIS A 410 4.66 -16.30 6.50
N VAL A 411 3.86 -16.74 5.52
CA VAL A 411 4.07 -16.39 4.10
C VAL A 411 3.18 -15.22 3.67
N ALA A 412 3.80 -14.13 3.21
CA ALA A 412 3.14 -12.95 2.69
C ALA A 412 3.13 -12.95 1.16
N THR A 413 1.96 -12.77 0.56
CA THR A 413 1.85 -12.51 -0.89
C THR A 413 2.35 -11.10 -1.19
N ARG A 414 3.39 -10.96 -2.01
CA ARG A 414 3.87 -9.66 -2.53
C ARG A 414 3.35 -9.39 -3.94
N LEU A 415 3.18 -10.43 -4.74
CA LEU A 415 2.46 -10.44 -6.02
C LEU A 415 1.61 -11.73 -6.07
N PRO A 416 0.29 -11.68 -6.30
CA PRO A 416 -0.52 -12.89 -6.53
C PRO A 416 -0.14 -13.53 -7.87
N MET A 417 -0.66 -14.72 -8.18
CA MET A 417 -0.39 -15.40 -9.46
C MET A 417 -1.03 -14.64 -10.64
N GLU A 418 -0.25 -13.81 -11.33
CA GLU A 418 -0.71 -12.99 -12.46
C GLU A 418 0.33 -12.83 -13.58
N THR A 419 -0.13 -12.41 -14.76
CA THR A 419 0.78 -11.93 -15.82
C THR A 419 1.30 -10.56 -15.43
N VAL A 420 2.62 -10.37 -15.39
CA VAL A 420 3.21 -9.04 -15.15
C VAL A 420 2.94 -8.13 -16.35
N VAL A 421 2.08 -7.13 -16.18
CA VAL A 421 1.71 -6.17 -17.22
C VAL A 421 1.87 -4.73 -16.73
N GLN A 422 1.80 -3.77 -17.66
CA GLN A 422 1.83 -2.35 -17.31
C GLN A 422 0.65 -1.99 -16.39
N GLY A 423 0.94 -1.76 -15.11
CA GLY A 423 -0.06 -1.50 -14.07
C GLY A 423 -0.08 -2.53 -12.93
N SER A 424 0.55 -3.70 -13.10
CA SER A 424 0.77 -4.68 -12.02
C SER A 424 1.50 -4.03 -10.82
N PRO A 425 1.17 -4.43 -9.58
CA PRO A 425 1.81 -3.87 -8.39
C PRO A 425 3.25 -4.38 -8.28
N SER A 426 4.23 -3.46 -8.14
CA SER A 426 5.61 -3.87 -7.88
C SER A 426 5.69 -4.61 -6.53
N PRO A 427 6.27 -5.82 -6.48
CA PRO A 427 6.54 -6.49 -5.21
C PRO A 427 7.54 -5.68 -4.39
N TRP A 428 7.41 -5.76 -3.06
CA TRP A 428 8.34 -5.21 -2.07
C TRP A 428 8.39 -6.15 -0.87
N PHE A 429 9.54 -6.22 -0.20
CA PHE A 429 9.74 -7.10 0.95
C PHE A 429 9.88 -6.32 2.26
N ALA A 430 9.64 -7.01 3.38
CA ALA A 430 9.83 -6.45 4.73
C ALA A 430 10.41 -7.52 5.66
N ALA A 431 11.32 -7.13 6.56
CA ALA A 431 11.80 -8.01 7.62
C ALA A 431 10.63 -8.40 8.54
N ARG A 432 10.46 -9.69 8.79
CA ARG A 432 9.40 -10.25 9.65
C ARG A 432 10.01 -11.21 10.68
N GLY A 433 9.24 -12.18 11.16
CA GLY A 433 9.65 -13.08 12.25
C GLY A 433 10.82 -14.02 11.91
N PRO A 434 11.09 -15.04 12.76
CA PRO A 434 12.09 -16.05 12.48
C PRO A 434 11.76 -16.81 11.18
N VAL A 435 12.77 -17.31 10.48
CA VAL A 435 12.55 -18.14 9.28
C VAL A 435 11.80 -19.43 9.62
N SER A 436 10.80 -19.81 8.80
CA SER A 436 10.21 -21.14 8.81
C SER A 436 10.03 -21.70 7.41
N TYR A 437 10.79 -22.74 7.10
CA TYR A 437 10.66 -23.54 5.89
C TYR A 437 9.39 -24.40 5.92
N ALA A 438 8.96 -24.87 7.08
CA ALA A 438 7.72 -25.65 7.22
C ALA A 438 6.50 -24.83 6.76
N ASN A 439 6.35 -23.60 7.25
CA ASN A 439 5.28 -22.70 6.84
C ASN A 439 5.41 -22.24 5.39
N ALA A 440 6.65 -22.15 4.86
CA ALA A 440 6.88 -21.87 3.45
C ALA A 440 6.37 -22.99 2.52
N PHE A 441 6.61 -24.26 2.87
CA PHE A 441 6.16 -25.41 2.08
C PHE A 441 4.66 -25.71 2.23
N GLU A 442 4.06 -25.54 3.42
CA GLU A 442 2.59 -25.62 3.57
C GLU A 442 1.89 -24.51 2.76
N ALA A 443 2.42 -23.28 2.76
CA ALA A 443 1.85 -22.21 1.94
C ALA A 443 1.94 -22.48 0.43
N LEU A 444 2.97 -23.19 -0.05
CA LEU A 444 3.04 -23.62 -1.45
C LEU A 444 2.02 -24.74 -1.75
N LEU A 445 1.88 -25.72 -0.85
CA LEU A 445 0.87 -26.78 -0.94
C LEU A 445 -0.55 -26.21 -1.09
N ASP A 446 -0.89 -25.24 -0.24
CA ASP A 446 -2.22 -24.59 -0.21
C ASP A 446 -2.49 -23.70 -1.44
N ARG A 447 -1.45 -23.17 -2.09
CA ARG A 447 -1.58 -22.20 -3.19
C ARG A 447 -1.50 -22.81 -4.58
N ILE A 448 -0.53 -23.71 -4.81
CA ILE A 448 -0.27 -24.25 -6.15
C ILE A 448 -1.53 -24.92 -6.72
N GLY A 449 -2.23 -25.72 -5.91
CA GLY A 449 -3.47 -26.38 -6.32
C GLY A 449 -4.53 -25.40 -6.86
N PRO A 450 -5.05 -24.49 -6.02
CA PRO A 450 -6.03 -23.48 -6.43
C PRO A 450 -5.58 -22.57 -7.58
N ASP A 451 -4.32 -22.15 -7.60
CA ASP A 451 -3.77 -21.33 -8.69
C ASP A 451 -3.80 -22.09 -10.03
N MET A 452 -3.38 -23.36 -10.04
CA MET A 452 -3.34 -24.18 -11.27
C MET A 452 -4.73 -24.43 -11.83
N GLU A 453 -5.71 -24.77 -10.98
CA GLU A 453 -7.10 -24.95 -11.41
C GLU A 453 -7.75 -23.62 -11.85
N THR A 454 -7.34 -22.48 -11.27
CA THR A 454 -7.77 -21.14 -11.72
C THR A 454 -7.26 -20.82 -13.12
N LEU A 455 -5.96 -21.01 -13.38
CA LEU A 455 -5.35 -20.81 -14.71
C LEU A 455 -5.99 -21.72 -15.77
N LYS A 456 -6.28 -22.98 -15.41
CA LYS A 456 -7.02 -23.91 -16.29
C LYS A 456 -8.45 -23.45 -16.57
N THR A 457 -9.15 -22.94 -15.57
CA THR A 457 -10.51 -22.40 -15.71
C THR A 457 -10.55 -21.16 -16.62
N GLN A 458 -9.47 -20.37 -16.65
CA GLN A 458 -9.27 -19.26 -17.58
C GLN A 458 -8.94 -19.74 -19.03
N GLY A 459 -8.78 -21.05 -19.24
CA GLY A 459 -8.57 -21.65 -20.56
C GLY A 459 -7.10 -21.74 -21.00
N TYR A 460 -6.14 -21.60 -20.07
CA TYR A 460 -4.73 -21.84 -20.36
C TYR A 460 -4.39 -23.33 -20.31
N GLN A 461 -3.51 -23.78 -21.20
CA GLN A 461 -2.70 -24.97 -20.92
C GLN A 461 -1.66 -24.55 -19.88
N VAL A 462 -1.49 -25.34 -18.82
CA VAL A 462 -0.66 -24.95 -17.68
C VAL A 462 0.45 -25.98 -17.51
N LEU A 463 1.69 -25.52 -17.55
CA LEU A 463 2.87 -26.34 -17.37
C LEU A 463 3.16 -26.62 -15.90
N GLN A 464 4.09 -27.54 -15.65
CA GLN A 464 4.50 -27.90 -14.30
C GLN A 464 5.02 -26.67 -13.56
N PRO A 465 4.53 -26.35 -12.34
CA PRO A 465 4.96 -25.16 -11.61
C PRO A 465 6.47 -25.10 -11.41
N LEU A 466 7.06 -23.92 -11.55
CA LEU A 466 8.46 -23.65 -11.24
C LEU A 466 8.51 -22.83 -9.96
N VAL A 467 9.30 -23.27 -8.97
CA VAL A 467 9.48 -22.56 -7.69
C VAL A 467 10.95 -22.18 -7.56
N HIS A 468 11.24 -20.88 -7.57
CA HIS A 468 12.55 -20.35 -7.23
C HIS A 468 12.57 -19.98 -5.75
N VAL A 469 13.43 -20.63 -4.97
CA VAL A 469 13.64 -20.33 -3.55
C VAL A 469 14.95 -19.57 -3.39
N LEU A 470 14.92 -18.46 -2.68
CA LEU A 470 16.10 -17.73 -2.24
C LEU A 470 16.09 -17.62 -0.71
N SER A 471 17.12 -18.14 -0.04
CA SER A 471 17.30 -17.95 1.40
C SER A 471 18.71 -17.56 1.79
N GLY A 472 18.78 -16.69 2.80
CA GLY A 472 20.01 -16.34 3.50
C GLY A 472 20.05 -16.88 4.93
N SER A 473 19.23 -17.88 5.27
CA SER A 473 19.01 -18.33 6.66
C SER A 473 19.03 -19.86 6.81
N SER A 474 19.55 -20.33 7.94
CA SER A 474 19.41 -21.74 8.38
C SER A 474 17.98 -22.02 8.88
N PRO A 475 17.50 -23.28 8.85
CA PRO A 475 16.20 -23.64 9.43
C PRO A 475 16.19 -23.41 10.94
N GLY A 476 15.01 -23.24 11.52
CA GLY A 476 14.87 -23.11 12.98
C GLY A 476 15.37 -24.37 13.72
N GLU A 477 15.87 -24.19 14.95
CA GLU A 477 16.28 -25.32 15.78
C GLU A 477 15.09 -26.28 16.02
N GLY A 478 15.25 -27.54 15.60
CA GLY A 478 14.19 -28.55 15.69
C GLY A 478 13.06 -28.43 14.65
N GLU A 479 13.21 -27.60 13.61
CA GLU A 479 12.15 -27.42 12.60
C GLU A 479 11.94 -28.67 11.71
N GLU A 480 10.75 -29.28 11.77
CA GLU A 480 10.38 -30.48 10.98
C GLU A 480 9.87 -30.15 9.56
N TRP A 481 10.55 -29.25 8.83
CA TRP A 481 10.15 -28.84 7.46
C TRP A 481 10.10 -29.99 6.43
N GLY A 482 10.77 -31.12 6.70
CA GLY A 482 10.81 -32.28 5.82
C GLY A 482 9.45 -33.00 5.64
N VAL A 483 8.48 -32.81 6.54
CA VAL A 483 7.12 -33.36 6.38
C VAL A 483 6.33 -32.60 5.30
N PRO A 484 6.12 -31.28 5.39
CA PRO A 484 5.45 -30.53 4.33
C PRO A 484 6.23 -30.52 3.01
N TYR A 485 7.57 -30.50 3.05
CA TYR A 485 8.38 -30.60 1.83
C TYR A 485 8.12 -31.91 1.06
N ARG A 486 8.12 -33.07 1.75
CA ARG A 486 7.82 -34.36 1.09
C ARG A 486 6.42 -34.36 0.46
N ARG A 487 5.41 -33.84 1.18
CA ARG A 487 4.04 -33.69 0.64
C ARG A 487 3.99 -32.79 -0.59
N LEU A 488 4.82 -31.74 -0.65
CA LEU A 488 4.87 -30.81 -1.79
C LEU A 488 5.47 -31.45 -3.05
N VAL A 489 6.49 -32.30 -2.90
CA VAL A 489 7.21 -32.90 -4.04
C VAL A 489 6.74 -34.31 -4.44
N ASP A 490 5.84 -34.91 -3.66
CA ASP A 490 5.31 -36.25 -3.90
C ASP A 490 4.06 -36.23 -4.81
N PRO A 491 4.09 -36.90 -5.98
CA PRO A 491 2.95 -36.94 -6.90
C PRO A 491 1.74 -37.74 -6.39
N GLU A 492 1.89 -38.58 -5.35
CA GLU A 492 0.75 -39.26 -4.73
C GLU A 492 -0.07 -38.33 -3.83
N THR A 493 0.60 -37.37 -3.15
CA THR A 493 -0.06 -36.43 -2.24
C THR A 493 -0.30 -35.03 -2.83
N HIS A 494 0.44 -34.59 -3.85
CA HIS A 494 0.23 -33.32 -4.52
C HIS A 494 0.19 -33.43 -6.05
N ARG A 495 -0.99 -33.19 -6.65
CA ARG A 495 -1.25 -33.30 -8.10
C ARG A 495 -0.31 -32.44 -8.97
N TRP A 496 0.09 -31.28 -8.46
CA TRP A 496 0.81 -30.25 -9.21
C TRP A 496 2.25 -30.09 -8.70
N VAL A 497 2.97 -31.21 -8.55
CA VAL A 497 4.37 -31.26 -8.09
C VAL A 497 5.23 -30.16 -8.77
N PRO A 498 5.81 -29.22 -8.01
CA PRO A 498 6.67 -28.19 -8.58
C PRO A 498 8.07 -28.72 -8.93
N ASN A 499 8.73 -28.09 -9.90
CA ASN A 499 10.20 -28.12 -9.99
C ASN A 499 10.75 -27.01 -9.09
N ILE A 500 11.53 -27.36 -8.07
CA ILE A 500 12.10 -26.41 -7.12
C ILE A 500 13.58 -26.17 -7.45
N VAL A 501 13.92 -24.89 -7.68
CA VAL A 501 15.27 -24.34 -7.87
C VAL A 501 15.63 -23.55 -6.63
N ALA A 502 16.56 -24.06 -5.82
CA ALA A 502 16.93 -23.46 -4.54
C ALA A 502 18.27 -22.72 -4.64
N CYS A 503 18.34 -21.52 -4.06
CA CYS A 503 19.55 -20.70 -3.99
C CYS A 503 19.81 -20.26 -2.54
N GLY A 504 20.98 -20.62 -2.01
CA GLY A 504 21.43 -20.23 -0.68
C GLY A 504 22.60 -19.24 -0.71
N PHE A 505 22.66 -18.35 0.27
CA PHE A 505 23.80 -17.48 0.53
C PHE A 505 23.96 -17.21 2.03
N GLY A 506 25.10 -16.61 2.42
CA GLY A 506 25.38 -16.33 3.82
C GLY A 506 25.36 -17.61 4.68
N PRO A 507 24.63 -17.65 5.81
CA PRO A 507 24.56 -18.81 6.68
C PRO A 507 23.69 -19.97 6.16
N ALA A 508 22.95 -19.83 5.06
CA ALA A 508 22.10 -20.91 4.52
C ALA A 508 22.96 -22.15 4.13
N PRO A 509 22.76 -23.32 4.77
CA PRO A 509 23.68 -24.44 4.60
C PRO A 509 23.48 -25.19 3.27
N ALA A 510 24.57 -25.53 2.58
CA ALA A 510 24.52 -26.20 1.28
C ALA A 510 23.70 -27.49 1.29
N ARG A 511 23.74 -28.24 2.40
CA ARG A 511 22.92 -29.45 2.58
C ARG A 511 21.42 -29.18 2.47
N LEU A 512 20.92 -28.13 3.12
CA LEU A 512 19.50 -27.75 3.02
C LEU A 512 19.13 -27.39 1.58
N ILE A 513 19.96 -26.59 0.92
CA ILE A 513 19.71 -26.14 -0.45
C ILE A 513 19.69 -27.32 -1.44
N ALA A 514 20.56 -28.33 -1.23
CA ALA A 514 20.54 -29.56 -2.01
C ALA A 514 19.33 -30.45 -1.70
N GLU A 515 18.87 -30.53 -0.44
CA GLU A 515 17.68 -31.31 -0.05
C GLU A 515 16.37 -30.65 -0.53
N VAL A 516 16.30 -29.31 -0.58
CA VAL A 516 15.13 -28.53 -1.05
C VAL A 516 15.04 -28.43 -2.59
N ALA A 517 16.15 -28.61 -3.31
CA ALA A 517 16.13 -28.65 -4.76
C ALA A 517 15.59 -30.00 -5.28
N THR A 518 14.59 -29.97 -6.16
CA THR A 518 13.99 -31.21 -6.71
C THR A 518 14.89 -31.99 -7.68
N ARG A 519 15.98 -31.37 -8.15
CA ARG A 519 17.01 -32.00 -8.99
C ARG A 519 18.39 -31.55 -8.49
N PRO A 520 19.43 -32.39 -8.57
CA PRO A 520 20.78 -32.01 -8.15
C PRO A 520 21.25 -30.69 -8.81
N GLN A 521 21.02 -30.53 -10.11
CA GLN A 521 21.42 -29.36 -10.89
C GLN A 521 20.61 -28.09 -10.59
N SER A 522 19.63 -28.15 -9.69
CA SER A 522 18.74 -27.04 -9.35
C SER A 522 19.04 -26.41 -7.98
N GLY A 523 19.99 -26.96 -7.21
CA GLY A 523 20.44 -26.40 -5.94
C GLY A 523 21.76 -25.64 -6.09
N HIS A 524 21.79 -24.37 -5.70
CA HIS A 524 22.94 -23.47 -5.90
C HIS A 524 23.32 -22.74 -4.61
N VAL A 525 24.61 -22.63 -4.30
CA VAL A 525 25.09 -21.88 -3.13
C VAL A 525 26.15 -20.85 -3.50
N ALA A 526 26.03 -19.67 -2.89
CA ALA A 526 27.10 -18.69 -2.88
C ALA A 526 28.30 -19.21 -2.07
N PRO A 527 29.54 -18.90 -2.48
CA PRO A 527 30.73 -19.09 -1.63
C PRO A 527 30.59 -18.35 -0.29
N GLN A 528 31.11 -18.92 0.80
CA GLN A 528 31.02 -18.33 2.16
C GLN A 528 31.76 -16.99 2.29
N ASP A 529 32.73 -16.74 1.42
CA ASP A 529 33.51 -15.50 1.33
C ASP A 529 32.86 -14.43 0.44
N LEU A 530 31.75 -14.74 -0.24
CA LEU A 530 31.02 -13.80 -1.08
C LEU A 530 30.10 -12.91 -0.24
N ASP A 531 30.23 -11.59 -0.38
CA ASP A 531 29.32 -10.63 0.23
C ASP A 531 27.85 -10.89 -0.15
N ALA A 532 26.96 -10.85 0.83
CA ALA A 532 25.56 -11.20 0.67
C ALA A 532 24.80 -10.27 -0.30
N ARG A 533 25.13 -8.97 -0.38
CA ARG A 533 24.51 -8.05 -1.35
C ARG A 533 24.93 -8.41 -2.77
N ILE A 534 26.21 -8.74 -2.96
CA ILE A 534 26.73 -9.23 -4.25
C ILE A 534 26.07 -10.57 -4.62
N ALA A 535 25.89 -11.50 -3.67
CA ALA A 535 25.20 -12.77 -3.89
C ALA A 535 23.75 -12.55 -4.35
N ILE A 536 23.00 -11.69 -3.65
CA ILE A 536 21.62 -11.30 -4.00
C ILE A 536 21.57 -10.65 -5.38
N GLN A 537 22.45 -9.69 -5.69
CA GLN A 537 22.49 -9.02 -7.00
C GLN A 537 22.70 -10.02 -8.15
N ARG A 538 23.64 -10.97 -8.00
CA ARG A 538 23.93 -11.99 -9.01
C ARG A 538 22.80 -13.01 -9.16
N TYR A 539 22.12 -13.34 -8.07
CA TYR A 539 20.91 -14.16 -8.12
C TYR A 539 19.83 -13.50 -8.99
N TRP A 540 19.49 -12.23 -8.72
CA TRP A 540 18.47 -11.50 -9.49
C TRP A 540 18.80 -11.41 -10.98
N GLN A 541 20.07 -11.14 -11.32
CA GLN A 541 20.53 -11.10 -12.72
C GLN A 541 20.38 -12.45 -13.44
N SER A 542 20.67 -13.57 -12.77
CA SER A 542 20.46 -14.89 -13.38
C SER A 542 18.98 -15.26 -13.44
N LEU A 543 18.19 -14.93 -12.40
CA LEU A 543 16.76 -15.18 -12.34
C LEU A 543 16.00 -14.48 -13.47
N GLY A 544 16.21 -13.17 -13.68
CA GLY A 544 15.55 -12.43 -14.77
C GLY A 544 15.88 -13.01 -16.14
N ARG A 545 17.16 -13.32 -16.38
CA ARG A 545 17.63 -14.01 -17.59
C ARG A 545 16.99 -15.38 -17.78
N ASN A 546 16.89 -16.18 -16.73
CA ASN A 546 16.30 -17.53 -16.75
C ASN A 546 14.78 -17.51 -16.99
N ILE A 547 14.03 -16.61 -16.34
CA ILE A 547 12.59 -16.47 -16.55
C ILE A 547 12.31 -15.98 -17.98
N LEU A 548 13.05 -14.97 -18.45
CA LEU A 548 12.90 -14.46 -19.82
C LEU A 548 13.29 -15.50 -20.88
N ALA A 549 14.34 -16.29 -20.65
CA ALA A 549 14.73 -17.37 -21.55
C ALA A 549 13.67 -18.49 -21.58
N THR A 550 13.15 -18.90 -20.42
CA THR A 550 12.06 -19.88 -20.32
C THR A 550 10.82 -19.40 -21.05
N GLY A 551 10.40 -18.15 -20.82
CA GLY A 551 9.26 -17.55 -21.51
C GLY A 551 9.43 -17.46 -23.03
N ARG A 552 10.63 -17.14 -23.54
CA ARG A 552 10.94 -17.17 -24.97
C ARG A 552 10.90 -18.57 -25.55
N SER A 553 11.46 -19.56 -24.85
CA SER A 553 11.44 -20.96 -25.26
C SER A 553 10.00 -21.46 -25.45
N LEU A 554 9.10 -21.09 -24.54
CA LEU A 554 7.65 -21.35 -24.66
C LEU A 554 7.02 -20.72 -25.89
N ILE A 555 7.42 -19.49 -26.24
CA ILE A 555 6.92 -18.79 -27.42
C ILE A 555 7.46 -19.42 -28.73
N GLU A 556 8.64 -20.01 -28.67
CA GLU A 556 9.26 -20.77 -29.76
C GLU A 556 8.76 -22.22 -29.88
N GLY A 557 7.78 -22.63 -29.06
CA GLY A 557 7.21 -23.98 -29.06
C GLY A 557 8.13 -25.04 -28.45
N ARG A 558 9.05 -24.64 -27.57
CA ARG A 558 10.02 -25.49 -26.89
C ARG A 558 9.94 -25.24 -25.39
N PRO A 559 9.13 -26.00 -24.62
CA PRO A 559 8.98 -25.80 -23.17
C PRO A 559 10.21 -26.28 -22.38
N GLU A 560 11.38 -25.70 -22.65
CA GLU A 560 12.65 -25.95 -21.95
C GLU A 560 12.84 -24.93 -20.83
N LEU A 561 13.15 -25.41 -19.62
CA LEU A 561 13.43 -24.57 -18.46
C LEU A 561 14.88 -24.08 -18.49
N ALA A 562 15.10 -22.77 -18.53
CA ALA A 562 16.43 -22.20 -18.36
C ALA A 562 16.79 -22.18 -16.86
N MET A 563 17.84 -22.91 -16.48
CA MET A 563 18.27 -23.08 -15.08
C MET A 563 19.77 -22.77 -14.92
N ASP A 564 20.25 -21.69 -15.52
CA ASP A 564 21.66 -21.32 -15.41
C ASP A 564 22.01 -20.85 -13.97
N PRO A 565 23.14 -21.32 -13.40
CA PRO A 565 23.58 -20.92 -12.08
C PRO A 565 23.86 -19.41 -12.00
N PRO A 566 23.57 -18.75 -10.86
CA PRO A 566 24.05 -17.38 -10.62
C PRO A 566 25.58 -17.28 -10.66
N ALA A 567 26.11 -16.16 -11.13
CA ALA A 567 27.53 -16.03 -11.41
C ALA A 567 28.42 -16.28 -10.17
N GLY A 568 29.28 -17.30 -10.23
CA GLY A 568 30.17 -17.69 -9.13
C GLY A 568 29.51 -18.47 -7.99
N PHE A 569 28.23 -18.83 -8.10
CA PHE A 569 27.62 -19.85 -7.25
C PHE A 569 28.11 -21.23 -7.70
N ARG A 570 28.06 -22.21 -6.78
CA ARG A 570 28.40 -23.62 -7.03
C ARG A 570 27.17 -24.49 -6.85
N LEU A 571 27.17 -25.70 -7.41
CA LEU A 571 26.11 -26.67 -7.17
C LEU A 571 26.16 -27.15 -5.72
N ALA A 572 25.02 -27.13 -5.04
CA ALA A 572 24.93 -27.41 -3.61
C ALA A 572 25.44 -28.82 -3.27
N HIS A 573 25.18 -29.81 -4.13
CA HIS A 573 25.65 -31.19 -3.96
C HIS A 573 27.16 -31.40 -4.21
N GLU A 574 27.89 -30.40 -4.71
CA GLU A 574 29.35 -30.46 -4.88
C GLU A 574 30.11 -29.86 -3.69
N VAL A 575 29.38 -29.27 -2.73
CA VAL A 575 29.91 -28.52 -1.58
C VAL A 575 29.69 -29.28 -0.25
N ILE A 576 28.95 -30.40 -0.28
CA ILE A 576 28.58 -31.24 0.89
C ILE A 576 29.60 -32.37 1.09
#